data_AF-A0A2R5FEH6-F1
#
_entry.id   AF-A0A2R5FEH6-F1
#
_cell.length_a   1.000
_cell.length_b   1.000
_cell.length_c   1.000
_cell.angle_alpha   90.00
_cell.angle_beta   90.00
_cell.angle_gamma   90.00
#
_symmetry.space_group_name_H-M   'P 1'
#
loop_
_entity.id
_entity.type
_entity.pdbx_description
1 polymer ?
#
loop_
_entity_poly.entity_id
_entity_poly.type
_entity_poly.pdbx_seq_one_letter_code
_entity_poly.pdbx_strand_id
1 'polypeptide(L)'
;MTHLLTLELNDQIFTAIARQAEAIGVPPERLAATLLEQQFGQVFKLLSEAEKETARARFERHFGALHFEDTIDLNNESIDIDLAREYANNHEEG
;
A
#
# COMPACT_ATOMS: atom_id res chain seq x y z
N MET A 1 -8.06 11.43 -20.79
CA MET A 1 -7.58 10.95 -22.11
C MET A 1 -7.90 9.48 -22.22
N THR A 2 -8.22 8.96 -23.40
CA THR A 2 -8.60 7.55 -23.60
C THR A 2 -7.62 6.90 -24.56
N HIS A 3 -7.13 5.70 -24.22
CA HIS A 3 -6.21 4.91 -25.03
C HIS A 3 -6.88 3.59 -25.44
N LEU A 4 -6.58 3.11 -26.63
CA LEU A 4 -7.06 1.81 -27.12
C LEU A 4 -6.01 0.74 -26.82
N LEU A 5 -6.45 -0.36 -26.21
CA LEU A 5 -5.61 -1.50 -25.84
C LEU A 5 -6.29 -2.77 -26.36
N THR A 6 -5.51 -3.61 -27.05
CA THR A 6 -5.93 -4.96 -27.45
C THR A 6 -5.33 -5.96 -26.46
N LEU A 7 -6.16 -6.85 -25.93
CA LEU A 7 -5.77 -7.84 -24.92
C LEU A 7 -6.01 -9.24 -25.47
N GLU A 8 -4.98 -10.09 -25.37
CA GLU A 8 -5.17 -11.53 -25.54
C GLU A 8 -5.42 -12.14 -24.15
N LEU A 9 -6.62 -12.71 -23.99
CA LEU A 9 -7.05 -13.35 -22.75
C LEU A 9 -7.29 -14.83 -23.02
N ASN A 10 -7.11 -15.67 -22.00
CA ASN A 10 -7.55 -17.05 -22.12
C ASN A 10 -9.09 -17.11 -22.16
N ASP A 11 -9.62 -18.17 -22.77
CA ASP A 11 -11.08 -18.32 -22.97
C ASP A 11 -11.86 -18.35 -21.66
N GLN A 12 -11.30 -18.96 -20.62
CA GLN A 12 -11.96 -19.08 -19.32
C GLN A 12 -12.19 -17.73 -18.65
N ILE A 13 -11.17 -16.86 -18.69
CA ILE A 13 -11.21 -15.52 -18.12
C ILE A 13 -12.11 -14.62 -18.96
N PHE A 14 -12.01 -14.70 -20.30
CA PHE A 14 -12.92 -13.96 -21.16
C PHE A 14 -14.39 -14.33 -20.89
N THR A 15 -14.68 -15.64 -20.77
CA THR A 15 -16.03 -16.13 -20.48
C THR A 15 -16.54 -15.64 -19.12
N ALA A 16 -15.68 -15.63 -18.10
CA ALA A 16 -16.04 -15.13 -16.77
C ALA A 16 -16.38 -13.63 -16.81
N ILE A 17 -15.55 -12.82 -17.49
CA ILE A 17 -15.80 -11.39 -17.67
C ILE A 17 -17.09 -11.16 -18.46
N ALA A 18 -17.31 -11.89 -19.56
CA ALA A 18 -18.51 -11.76 -20.37
C ALA A 18 -19.79 -12.05 -19.58
N ARG A 19 -19.79 -13.14 -18.80
CA ARG A 19 -20.93 -13.50 -17.94
C ARG A 19 -21.21 -12.44 -16.88
N GLN A 20 -20.17 -11.90 -16.27
CA GLN A 20 -20.31 -10.86 -15.25
C GLN A 20 -20.79 -9.55 -15.85
N ALA A 21 -20.31 -9.19 -17.05
CA ALA A 21 -20.69 -8.00 -17.79
C ALA A 21 -22.18 -8.06 -18.20
N GLU A 22 -22.64 -9.22 -18.67
CA GLU A 22 -24.05 -9.47 -18.99
C GLU A 22 -24.95 -9.28 -17.76
N ALA A 23 -24.55 -9.81 -16.60
CA ALA A 23 -25.31 -9.70 -15.36
C ALA A 23 -25.52 -8.25 -14.89
N ILE A 24 -24.61 -7.34 -15.24
CA ILE A 24 -24.69 -5.91 -14.89
C ILE A 24 -25.05 -5.02 -16.09
N GLY A 25 -25.36 -5.61 -17.25
CA GLY A 25 -25.81 -4.90 -18.45
C GLY A 25 -24.75 -4.00 -19.10
N VAL A 26 -23.46 -4.32 -18.96
CA VAL A 26 -22.36 -3.57 -19.60
C VAL A 26 -21.64 -4.44 -20.62
N PRO A 27 -20.98 -3.84 -21.63
CA PRO A 27 -20.16 -4.60 -22.56
C PRO A 27 -18.89 -5.15 -21.87
N PRO A 28 -18.43 -6.36 -22.25
CA PRO A 28 -17.31 -7.04 -21.59
C PRO A 28 -16.01 -6.24 -21.63
N GLU A 29 -15.76 -5.47 -22.70
CA GLU A 29 -14.57 -4.63 -22.85
C GLU A 29 -14.57 -3.50 -21.82
N ARG A 30 -15.74 -2.94 -21.51
CA ARG A 30 -15.87 -1.87 -20.51
C ARG A 30 -15.69 -2.42 -19.10
N LEU A 31 -16.19 -3.62 -18.83
CA LEU A 31 -15.92 -4.29 -17.56
C LEU A 31 -14.43 -4.61 -17.42
N ALA A 32 -13.80 -5.18 -18.46
CA ALA A 32 -12.37 -5.48 -18.47
C ALA A 32 -11.50 -4.23 -18.23
N ALA A 33 -11.81 -3.12 -18.92
CA ALA A 33 -11.12 -1.85 -18.70
C ALA A 33 -11.28 -1.36 -17.25
N THR A 34 -12.48 -1.45 -16.69
CA THR A 34 -12.76 -1.05 -15.29
C THR A 34 -11.98 -1.89 -14.30
N LEU A 35 -11.93 -3.21 -14.50
CA LEU A 35 -11.16 -4.13 -13.65
C LEU A 35 -9.66 -3.83 -13.70
N LEU A 36 -9.14 -3.52 -14.88
CA LEU A 36 -7.74 -3.09 -15.05
C LEU A 36 -7.49 -1.77 -14.31
N GLU A 37 -8.31 -0.75 -14.53
CA GLU A 37 -8.16 0.55 -13.85
C GLU A 37 -8.21 0.40 -12.32
N GLN A 38 -9.09 -0.44 -11.79
CA GLN A 38 -9.18 -0.72 -10.35
C GLN A 38 -7.94 -1.43 -9.82
N GLN A 39 -7.48 -2.48 -10.50
CA GLN A 39 -6.30 -3.23 -10.08
C GLN A 39 -5.05 -2.35 -10.08
N PHE A 40 -4.84 -1.61 -11.17
CA PHE A 40 -3.68 -0.73 -11.29
C PHE A 40 -3.79 0.51 -10.39
N GLY A 41 -4.99 1.04 -10.16
CA GLY A 41 -5.20 2.13 -9.19
C GLY A 41 -4.90 1.75 -7.74
N GLN A 42 -5.10 0.47 -7.38
CA GLN A 42 -4.77 -0.04 -6.05
C GLN A 42 -3.28 -0.37 -5.90
N VAL A 43 -2.70 -1.07 -6.89
CA VAL A 43 -1.29 -1.48 -6.86
C VAL A 43 -0.35 -0.29 -7.02
N PHE A 44 -0.71 0.65 -7.89
CA PHE A 44 0.02 1.88 -8.13
C PHE A 44 -0.73 3.05 -7.54
N LYS A 45 -0.97 3.04 -6.22
CA LYS A 45 -1.11 4.30 -5.48
C LYS A 45 0.22 5.07 -5.64
N LEU A 46 0.36 5.71 -6.80
CA LEU A 46 1.36 6.72 -7.05
C LEU A 46 1.02 7.82 -6.08
N LEU A 47 1.82 7.91 -5.01
CA LEU A 47 1.82 9.07 -4.14
C LEU A 47 1.91 10.29 -5.06
N SER A 48 0.96 11.21 -4.88
CA SER A 48 1.06 12.53 -5.50
C SER A 48 2.37 13.18 -5.11
N GLU A 49 2.86 14.13 -5.91
CA GLU A 49 4.11 14.82 -5.61
C GLU A 49 4.07 15.48 -4.22
N ALA A 50 2.90 15.98 -3.80
CA ALA A 50 2.67 16.52 -2.47
C ALA A 50 2.77 15.46 -1.36
N GLU A 51 2.25 14.25 -1.59
CA GLU A 51 2.37 13.15 -0.62
C GLU A 51 3.80 12.62 -0.53
N LYS A 52 4.54 12.59 -1.65
CA LYS A 52 5.97 12.24 -1.66
C LYS A 52 6.79 13.26 -0.89
N GLU A 53 6.57 14.55 -1.12
CA GLU A 53 7.27 15.61 -0.41
C GLU A 53 6.93 15.60 1.09
N THR A 54 5.67 15.34 1.45
CA THR A 54 5.26 15.18 2.85
C THR A 54 5.93 13.96 3.50
N ALA A 55 5.97 12.82 2.81
CA ALA A 55 6.65 11.62 3.31
C ALA A 55 8.16 11.86 3.47
N ARG A 56 8.77 12.57 2.52
CA ARG A 56 10.18 12.97 2.55
C ARG A 56 10.47 13.90 3.71
N ALA A 57 9.68 14.95 3.90
CA ALA A 57 9.84 15.88 5.02
C ALA A 57 9.66 15.18 6.39
N ARG A 58 8.71 14.23 6.50
CA ARG A 58 8.56 13.40 7.71
C ARG A 58 9.79 12.54 7.96
N PHE A 59 10.37 11.95 6.92
CA PHE A 59 11.57 11.13 7.03
C PHE A 59 12.80 11.98 7.40
N GLU A 60 13.03 13.08 6.68
CA GLU A 60 14.17 13.98 6.89
C GLU A 60 14.11 14.69 8.25
N ARG A 61 12.92 14.91 8.83
CA ARG A 61 12.77 15.43 10.20
C ARG A 61 13.50 14.58 11.26
N HIS A 62 13.70 13.29 10.99
CA HIS A 62 14.41 12.39 11.90
C HIS A 62 15.92 12.30 11.61
N PHE A 63 16.41 12.90 10.52
CA PHE A 63 17.85 12.98 10.27
C PHE A 63 18.54 13.87 11.30
N GLY A 64 19.63 13.35 11.89
CA GLY A 64 20.40 14.04 12.93
C GLY A 64 19.76 14.01 14.33
N ALA A 65 18.55 13.45 14.50
CA ALA A 65 17.89 13.35 15.80
C ALA A 65 18.28 12.08 16.60
N LEU A 66 18.99 11.13 15.98
CA LEU A 66 19.37 9.86 16.60
C LEU A 66 20.88 9.85 16.89
N HIS A 67 21.27 10.48 18.00
CA HIS A 67 22.58 10.26 18.60
C HIS A 67 22.42 9.25 19.73
N PHE A 68 22.54 7.96 19.41
CA PHE A 68 22.56 6.91 20.42
C PHE A 68 24.01 6.64 20.81
N GLU A 69 24.30 6.71 22.11
CA GLU A 69 25.61 6.31 22.66
C GLU A 69 25.80 4.79 22.61
N ASP A 70 24.71 4.04 22.53
CA ASP A 70 24.69 2.57 22.46
C ASP A 70 24.27 2.05 21.08
N THR A 71 24.81 0.89 20.70
CA THR A 71 24.40 0.17 19.50
C THR A 71 22.94 -0.27 19.61
N ILE A 72 22.07 0.24 18.74
CA ILE A 72 20.69 -0.20 18.64
C ILE A 72 20.68 -1.64 18.12
N ASP A 73 20.26 -2.59 18.96
CA ASP A 73 19.98 -3.96 18.53
C ASP A 73 18.68 -3.99 17.72
N LEU A 74 18.71 -4.64 16.56
CA LEU A 74 17.56 -4.79 15.67
C LEU A 74 16.89 -6.17 15.83
N ASN A 75 17.34 -6.96 16.82
CA ASN A 75 16.71 -8.22 17.14
C ASN A 75 15.32 -8.00 17.76
N ASN A 76 14.29 -8.52 17.09
CA ASN A 76 12.89 -8.39 17.52
C ASN A 76 12.68 -8.88 18.97
N GLU A 77 13.37 -9.93 19.40
CA GLU A 77 13.25 -10.46 20.77
C GLU A 77 13.75 -9.46 21.82
N SER A 78 14.83 -8.73 21.53
CA SER A 78 15.37 -7.67 22.39
C SER A 78 14.40 -6.48 22.47
N ILE A 79 13.84 -6.10 21.32
CA ILE A 79 12.81 -5.05 21.22
C ILE A 79 11.57 -5.43 22.02
N ASP A 80 11.09 -6.68 21.92
CA ASP A 80 9.91 -7.14 22.65
C ASP A 80 10.15 -7.13 24.18
N ILE A 81 11.36 -7.45 24.63
CA ILE A 81 11.74 -7.39 26.05
C ILE A 81 11.77 -5.94 26.55
N ASP A 82 12.37 -5.03 25.79
CA ASP A 82 12.44 -3.61 26.16
C ASP A 82 11.05 -2.97 26.13
N LEU A 83 10.22 -3.31 25.15
CA LEU A 83 8.82 -2.88 25.07
C LEU A 83 8.02 -3.37 26.29
N ALA A 84 8.14 -4.66 26.62
CA ALA A 84 7.47 -5.23 27.79
C ALA A 84 7.94 -4.55 29.10
N ARG A 85 9.22 -4.18 29.21
CA ARG A 85 9.76 -3.44 30.35
C ARG A 85 9.19 -2.02 30.43
N GLU A 86 9.11 -1.30 29.31
CA GLU A 86 8.53 0.06 29.25
C GLU A 86 7.05 0.06 29.67
N TYR A 87 6.26 -0.90 29.16
CA TYR A 87 4.85 -1.05 29.55
C TYR A 87 4.65 -1.57 30.98
N ALA A 88 5.57 -2.39 31.49
CA ALA A 88 5.53 -2.84 32.89
C ALA A 88 5.89 -1.71 33.87
N ASN A 89 6.71 -0.75 33.43
CA ASN A 89 7.10 0.44 34.20
C ASN A 89 6.05 1.58 34.15
N ASN A 90 4.80 1.31 33.77
CA ASN A 90 3.73 2.32 33.67
C ASN A 90 3.76 3.33 34.82
N HIS A 91 4.06 4.59 34.46
CA HIS A 91 3.37 5.81 34.91
C HIS A 91 2.53 5.64 36.18
N GLU A 92 3.19 5.50 37.33
CA GLU A 92 2.66 6.09 38.56
C GLU A 92 3.09 7.57 38.53
N GLU A 93 2.16 8.46 38.88
CA GLU A 93 2.23 9.93 38.78
C GLU A 93 1.78 10.45 37.39
N GLY A 94 0.67 11.18 37.23
CA GLY A 94 0.09 12.17 38.14
C GLY A 94 0.20 13.53 37.47
#